data_AF-A0A7C3T7A4-F1
#
_entry.id   AF-A0A7C3T7A4-F1
#
_cell.length_a   1.000
_cell.length_b   1.000
_cell.length_c   1.000
_cell.angle_alpha   90.00
_cell.angle_beta   90.00
_cell.angle_gamma   90.00
#
_symmetry.space_group_name_H-M   'P 1'
#
loop_
_entity.id
_entity.type
_entity.pdbx_description
1 polymer ?
#
loop_
_entity_poly.entity_id
_entity_poly.type
_entity_poly.pdbx_seq_one_letter_code
_entity_poly.pdbx_strand_id
1 'polypeptide(L)'
;MQSFYKGPGHRQSKTTGCGLRSADGPQGWLPDERLVALLDGLYQRYNHRHLIPPDPLQFVYRYRDPLDQEVVGLLAAVLAYGRVGQICNAIGQVLAYLGPRPYRRICRLGPSLRQDLAGFRHRFTSGNDIADLLEVLHARLPQAGSLQGLFMSGYDRSSCDILVAIDRFCQALLDTYTHLHGASPGKGLRYLLAMPSSGSGCKRLNMFLRWMVRDDQVDTGLWKGIEPSCLIVPIDTHINRICMLLGMHAGKAVTVEAAVRLTDRFRMIRPDDPVRYDFALSRVGIVEGCTGRPSARCARCGLGQFCLV
;
A
#
# COMPACT_ATOMS: atom_id res chain seq x y z
N MET A 1 26.33 -54.74 -32.04
CA MET A 1 25.22 -54.24 -31.19
C MET A 1 25.83 -53.66 -29.92
N GLN A 2 26.02 -52.35 -29.91
CA GLN A 2 26.72 -51.62 -28.84
C GLN A 2 25.79 -51.34 -27.66
N SER A 3 26.32 -51.62 -26.46
CA SER A 3 25.72 -51.39 -25.14
C SER A 3 25.75 -49.90 -24.80
N PHE A 4 24.61 -49.34 -24.37
CA PHE A 4 24.54 -48.03 -23.72
C PHE A 4 23.87 -48.19 -22.35
N TYR A 5 24.69 -48.35 -21.32
CA TYR A 5 24.33 -48.08 -19.93
C TYR A 5 24.22 -46.55 -19.75
N LYS A 6 23.05 -46.05 -19.33
CA LYS A 6 22.86 -44.68 -18.82
C LYS A 6 22.64 -44.75 -17.31
N GLY A 7 23.62 -44.30 -16.53
CA GLY A 7 23.50 -44.13 -15.08
C GLY A 7 22.61 -42.94 -14.69
N PRO A 8 22.11 -42.89 -13.44
CA PRO A 8 21.27 -41.80 -12.97
C PRO A 8 22.10 -40.55 -12.69
N GLY A 9 21.77 -39.45 -13.36
CA GLY A 9 22.41 -38.16 -13.17
C GLY A 9 22.12 -37.57 -11.79
N HIS A 10 23.18 -37.27 -11.04
CA HIS A 10 23.16 -36.38 -9.89
C HIS A 10 22.61 -35.00 -10.28
N ARG A 11 21.45 -34.62 -9.72
CA ARG A 11 21.05 -33.20 -9.65
C ARG A 11 21.72 -32.57 -8.44
N GLN A 12 22.79 -31.83 -8.69
CA GLN A 12 23.35 -30.90 -7.72
C GLN A 12 22.34 -29.80 -7.40
N SER A 13 22.14 -29.55 -6.11
CA SER A 13 21.40 -28.42 -5.57
C SER A 13 22.10 -27.11 -5.91
N LYS A 14 21.40 -26.20 -6.59
CA LYS A 14 21.82 -24.80 -6.69
C LYS A 14 21.27 -24.03 -5.50
N THR A 15 22.08 -23.86 -4.48
CA THR A 15 21.99 -22.73 -3.54
C THR A 15 22.85 -21.57 -4.05
N THR A 16 22.45 -20.37 -3.65
CA THR A 16 23.15 -19.06 -3.73
C THR A 16 22.95 -18.19 -4.98
N GLY A 17 22.56 -16.94 -4.70
CA GLY A 17 22.73 -15.80 -5.60
C GLY A 17 21.44 -15.07 -5.96
N CYS A 18 20.88 -14.28 -5.03
CA CYS A 18 19.98 -13.19 -5.37
C CYS A 18 20.76 -12.14 -6.17
N GLY A 19 20.88 -12.36 -7.48
CA GLY A 19 21.51 -11.46 -8.44
C GLY A 19 20.47 -10.51 -9.04
N LEU A 20 19.93 -9.58 -8.25
CA LEU A 20 19.11 -8.50 -8.76
C LEU A 20 20.00 -7.32 -9.17
N ARG A 21 20.49 -7.34 -10.41
CA ARG A 21 20.96 -6.15 -11.12
C ARG A 21 20.09 -5.93 -12.35
N SER A 22 19.03 -5.15 -12.20
CA SER A 22 18.44 -4.37 -13.29
C SER A 22 18.42 -2.89 -12.87
N ALA A 23 19.05 -2.08 -13.72
CA ALA A 23 19.44 -0.70 -13.48
C ALA A 23 18.55 0.24 -14.30
N ASP A 24 17.41 0.66 -13.76
CA ASP A 24 16.50 1.60 -14.44
C ASP A 24 16.41 2.94 -13.70
N GLY A 25 17.57 3.49 -13.32
CA GLY A 25 17.73 4.86 -12.88
C GLY A 25 19.19 5.29 -13.00
N PRO A 26 19.51 6.59 -13.06
CA PRO A 26 20.89 7.04 -13.19
C PRO A 26 21.71 6.51 -11.99
N GLN A 27 22.79 5.78 -12.29
CA GLN A 27 23.78 5.38 -11.27
C GLN A 27 24.29 6.64 -10.58
N GLY A 28 24.34 6.65 -9.24
CA GLY A 28 24.86 7.79 -8.48
C GLY A 28 23.89 8.96 -8.27
N TRP A 29 22.56 8.75 -8.34
CA TRP A 29 21.59 9.79 -7.95
C TRP A 29 21.85 10.25 -6.50
N LEU A 30 21.98 11.57 -6.31
CA LEU A 30 22.13 12.22 -5.01
C LEU A 30 21.17 13.42 -4.96
N PRO A 31 20.52 13.70 -3.82
CA PRO A 31 19.66 14.86 -3.70
C PRO A 31 20.48 16.15 -3.65
N ASP A 32 20.12 17.13 -4.49
CA ASP A 32 20.55 18.54 -4.34
C ASP A 32 19.77 19.18 -3.18
N GLU A 33 20.42 20.00 -2.35
CA GLU A 33 19.79 20.78 -1.27
C GLU A 33 18.55 21.55 -1.74
N ARG A 34 18.59 22.08 -2.97
CA ARG A 34 17.45 22.82 -3.54
C ARG A 34 16.25 21.91 -3.78
N LEU A 35 16.47 20.65 -4.17
CA LEU A 35 15.39 19.65 -4.30
C LEU A 35 14.83 19.28 -2.93
N VAL A 36 15.68 19.12 -1.91
CA VAL A 36 15.24 18.87 -0.53
C VAL A 36 14.33 20.00 -0.04
N ALA A 37 14.77 21.26 -0.22
CA ALA A 37 13.99 22.43 0.15
C ALA A 37 12.64 22.50 -0.59
N LEU A 38 12.61 22.13 -1.88
CA LEU A 38 11.36 22.01 -2.65
C LEU A 38 10.42 20.99 -2.00
N LEU A 39 10.90 19.77 -1.75
CA LEU A 39 10.08 18.69 -1.18
C LEU A 39 9.54 19.05 0.21
N ASP A 40 10.37 19.67 1.04
CA ASP A 40 9.96 20.18 2.36
C ASP A 40 8.90 21.28 2.26
N GLY A 41 9.06 22.21 1.32
CA GLY A 41 8.07 23.25 1.05
C GLY A 41 6.73 22.67 0.59
N LEU A 42 6.75 21.66 -0.29
CA LEU A 42 5.54 20.93 -0.70
C LEU A 42 4.90 20.20 0.49
N TYR A 43 5.70 19.56 1.34
CA TYR A 43 5.21 18.94 2.56
C TYR A 43 4.52 19.96 3.48
N GLN A 44 5.17 21.09 3.79
CA GLN A 44 4.58 22.13 4.62
C GLN A 44 3.30 22.72 4.01
N ARG A 45 3.22 22.83 2.69
CA ARG A 45 2.04 23.35 1.99
C ARG A 45 0.86 22.40 2.02
N TYR A 46 1.09 21.09 1.85
CA TYR A 46 0.03 20.12 1.62
C TYR A 46 -0.27 19.21 2.80
N ASN A 47 0.63 19.06 3.76
CA ASN A 47 0.46 18.12 4.88
C ASN A 47 -0.48 18.67 5.96
N HIS A 48 -1.77 18.74 5.63
CA HIS A 48 -2.82 19.25 6.51
C HIS A 48 -4.10 18.43 6.38
N ARG A 49 -4.77 18.11 7.50
CA ARG A 49 -6.01 17.31 7.51
C ARG A 49 -7.12 17.85 6.59
N HIS A 50 -7.25 19.17 6.49
CA HIS A 50 -8.29 19.79 5.65
C HIS A 50 -8.08 19.54 4.15
N LEU A 51 -6.88 19.11 3.73
CA LEU A 51 -6.55 18.77 2.36
C LEU A 51 -6.69 17.28 2.04
N ILE A 52 -7.08 16.46 3.04
CA ILE A 52 -7.36 15.03 2.84
C ILE A 52 -8.49 14.87 1.80
N PRO A 53 -9.68 15.48 1.92
CA PRO A 53 -10.72 15.24 0.94
C PRO A 53 -10.40 15.76 -0.48
N PRO A 54 -10.80 15.03 -1.54
CA PRO A 54 -11.30 13.66 -1.50
C PRO A 54 -10.14 12.66 -1.47
N ASP A 55 -9.95 11.97 -0.35
CA ASP A 55 -8.98 10.86 -0.19
C ASP A 55 -9.60 9.77 0.69
N PRO A 56 -9.34 8.47 0.44
CA PRO A 56 -9.87 7.39 1.26
C PRO A 56 -9.57 7.50 2.77
N LEU A 57 -8.45 8.10 3.16
CA LEU A 57 -8.08 8.33 4.56
C LEU A 57 -9.13 9.16 5.31
N GLN A 58 -9.92 9.98 4.63
CA GLN A 58 -11.00 10.77 5.26
C GLN A 58 -12.02 9.89 5.99
N PHE A 59 -12.18 8.63 5.59
CA PHE A 59 -13.13 7.71 6.22
C PHE A 59 -12.61 7.22 7.57
N VAL A 60 -11.30 7.08 7.74
CA VAL A 60 -10.66 6.67 9.01
C VAL A 60 -11.00 7.69 10.10
N TYR A 61 -10.86 8.98 9.78
CA TYR A 61 -11.15 10.09 10.70
C TYR A 61 -12.63 10.25 11.08
N ARG A 62 -13.55 9.46 10.51
CA ARG A 62 -14.96 9.42 10.94
C ARG A 62 -15.14 8.64 12.25
N TYR A 63 -14.16 7.84 12.62
CA TYR A 63 -14.20 6.95 13.78
C TYR A 63 -13.23 7.45 14.86
N ARG A 64 -13.61 7.24 16.13
CA ARG A 64 -12.80 7.62 17.30
C ARG A 64 -12.10 6.42 17.95
N ASP A 65 -12.68 5.23 17.82
CA ASP A 65 -12.10 4.00 18.35
C ASP A 65 -10.92 3.58 17.47
N PRO A 66 -9.69 3.42 18.01
CA PRO A 66 -8.53 2.97 17.25
C PRO A 66 -8.78 1.65 16.50
N LEU A 67 -9.53 0.71 17.08
CA LEU A 67 -9.80 -0.59 16.44
C LEU A 67 -10.70 -0.42 15.20
N ASP A 68 -11.66 0.50 15.27
CA ASP A 68 -12.49 0.85 14.11
C ASP A 68 -11.64 1.57 13.05
N GLN A 69 -10.75 2.48 13.46
CA GLN A 69 -9.86 3.20 12.55
C GLN A 69 -8.93 2.25 11.77
N GLU A 70 -8.36 1.23 12.43
CA GLU A 70 -7.54 0.22 11.78
C GLU A 70 -8.31 -0.51 10.67
N VAL A 71 -9.50 -1.04 11.00
CA VAL A 71 -10.34 -1.80 10.06
C VAL A 71 -10.78 -0.93 8.88
N VAL A 72 -11.22 0.30 9.18
CA VAL A 72 -11.64 1.27 8.16
C VAL A 72 -10.45 1.65 7.29
N GLY A 73 -9.27 1.83 7.87
CA GLY A 73 -8.02 2.10 7.14
C GLY A 73 -7.68 0.99 6.16
N LEU A 74 -7.73 -0.26 6.60
CA LEU A 74 -7.46 -1.41 5.74
C LEU A 74 -8.48 -1.48 4.58
N LEU A 75 -9.78 -1.39 4.88
CA LEU A 75 -10.85 -1.44 3.88
C LEU A 75 -10.73 -0.28 2.87
N ALA A 76 -10.45 0.93 3.35
CA ALA A 76 -10.24 2.11 2.52
C ALA A 76 -9.04 1.90 1.58
N ALA A 77 -7.95 1.35 2.09
CA ALA A 77 -6.74 1.10 1.33
C ALA A 77 -6.91 0.00 0.27
N VAL A 78 -7.48 -1.16 0.63
CA VAL A 78 -7.63 -2.27 -0.34
C VAL A 78 -8.59 -1.90 -1.47
N LEU A 79 -9.55 -0.99 -1.24
CA LEU A 79 -10.47 -0.44 -2.25
C LEU A 79 -9.91 0.76 -3.04
N ALA A 80 -8.72 1.29 -2.71
CA ALA A 80 -8.17 2.51 -3.27
C ALA A 80 -7.55 2.35 -4.68
N TYR A 81 -8.39 1.93 -5.63
CA TYR A 81 -8.03 1.85 -7.05
C TYR A 81 -9.23 2.23 -7.92
N GLY A 82 -8.96 2.95 -9.02
CA GLY A 82 -9.99 3.56 -9.87
C GLY A 82 -10.11 5.08 -9.64
N ARG A 83 -11.27 5.65 -10.00
CA ARG A 83 -11.52 7.09 -9.85
C ARG A 83 -11.90 7.39 -8.39
N VAL A 84 -11.37 8.48 -7.82
CA VAL A 84 -11.56 8.84 -6.41
C VAL A 84 -13.02 8.86 -5.95
N GLY A 85 -13.95 9.36 -6.79
CA GLY A 85 -15.38 9.35 -6.46
C GLY A 85 -15.97 7.93 -6.36
N GLN A 86 -15.55 7.01 -7.25
CA GLN A 86 -15.98 5.61 -7.19
C GLN A 86 -15.38 4.90 -5.98
N ILE A 87 -14.12 5.18 -5.65
CA ILE A 87 -13.45 4.66 -4.46
C ILE A 87 -14.21 5.11 -3.21
N CYS A 88 -14.50 6.40 -3.07
CA CYS A 88 -15.23 6.93 -1.91
C CYS A 88 -16.64 6.34 -1.80
N ASN A 89 -17.34 6.17 -2.92
CA ASN A 89 -18.66 5.52 -2.92
C ASN A 89 -18.57 4.05 -2.46
N ALA A 90 -17.60 3.29 -2.97
CA ALA A 90 -17.41 1.89 -2.58
C ALA A 90 -17.10 1.75 -1.09
N ILE A 91 -16.19 2.56 -0.56
CA ILE A 91 -15.88 2.59 0.88
C ILE A 91 -17.14 2.95 1.68
N GLY A 92 -17.88 3.97 1.26
CA GLY A 92 -19.13 4.37 1.90
C GLY A 92 -20.17 3.25 1.99
N GLN A 93 -20.34 2.44 0.93
CA GLN A 93 -21.27 1.31 0.92
C GLN A 93 -20.85 0.21 1.91
N VAL A 94 -19.57 -0.17 1.93
CA VAL A 94 -19.07 -1.17 2.88
C VAL A 94 -19.21 -0.67 4.33
N LEU A 95 -18.89 0.59 4.58
CA LEU A 95 -19.02 1.17 5.92
C LEU A 95 -20.49 1.35 6.36
N ALA A 96 -21.41 1.61 5.43
CA ALA A 96 -22.83 1.62 5.73
C ALA A 96 -23.32 0.25 6.23
N TYR A 97 -22.81 -0.84 5.65
CA TYR A 97 -23.06 -2.20 6.13
C TYR A 97 -22.45 -2.46 7.52
N LEU A 98 -21.20 -2.03 7.72
CA LEU A 98 -20.48 -2.24 8.98
C LEU A 98 -21.02 -1.37 10.14
N GLY A 99 -21.65 -0.25 9.80
CA GLY A 99 -22.29 0.65 10.75
C GLY A 99 -21.28 1.46 11.58
N PRO A 100 -21.69 1.97 12.74
CA PRO A 100 -20.89 2.92 13.53
C PRO A 100 -19.74 2.28 14.31
N ARG A 101 -19.69 0.94 14.40
CA ARG A 101 -18.62 0.19 15.10
C ARG A 101 -18.09 -0.96 14.22
N PRO A 102 -17.36 -0.66 13.13
CA PRO A 102 -16.89 -1.65 12.17
C PRO A 102 -16.14 -2.84 12.76
N TYR A 103 -15.19 -2.62 13.68
CA TYR A 103 -14.42 -3.69 14.30
C TYR A 103 -15.35 -4.65 15.06
N ARG A 104 -16.27 -4.11 15.87
CA ARG A 104 -17.23 -4.93 16.63
C ARG A 104 -18.18 -5.67 15.69
N ARG A 105 -18.59 -5.06 14.57
CA ARG A 105 -19.44 -5.71 13.57
C ARG A 105 -18.70 -6.87 12.89
N ILE A 106 -17.42 -6.71 12.55
CA ILE A 106 -16.58 -7.79 12.02
C ILE A 106 -16.40 -8.89 13.06
N CYS A 107 -16.18 -8.58 14.34
CA CYS A 107 -16.08 -9.63 15.38
C CYS A 107 -17.40 -10.38 15.62
N ARG A 108 -18.52 -9.90 15.07
CA ARG A 108 -19.87 -10.48 15.22
C ARG A 108 -20.59 -10.54 13.87
N LEU A 109 -19.93 -11.14 12.88
CA LEU A 109 -20.55 -11.37 11.58
C LEU A 109 -21.78 -12.26 11.73
N GLY A 110 -22.82 -11.94 10.98
CA GLY A 110 -24.05 -12.72 10.91
C GLY A 110 -24.11 -13.54 9.61
N PRO A 111 -25.04 -14.51 9.52
CA PRO A 111 -25.19 -15.37 8.34
C PRO A 111 -25.64 -14.60 7.08
N SER A 112 -26.19 -13.39 7.22
CA SER A 112 -26.67 -12.56 6.11
C SER A 112 -25.59 -11.80 5.34
N LEU A 113 -24.32 -11.83 5.78
CA LEU A 113 -23.23 -11.01 5.23
C LEU A 113 -23.19 -10.98 3.69
N ARG A 114 -23.22 -12.15 3.06
CA ARG A 114 -23.13 -12.28 1.60
C ARG A 114 -24.38 -11.77 0.90
N GLN A 115 -25.56 -11.94 1.51
CA GLN A 115 -26.81 -11.39 1.00
C GLN A 115 -26.80 -9.86 1.06
N ASP A 116 -26.37 -9.30 2.19
CA ASP A 116 -26.28 -7.85 2.40
C ASP A 116 -25.30 -7.18 1.44
N LEU A 117 -24.26 -7.90 1.00
CA LEU A 117 -23.26 -7.44 0.04
C LEU A 117 -23.55 -7.85 -1.41
N ALA A 118 -24.63 -8.58 -1.71
CA ALA A 118 -24.85 -9.16 -3.05
C ALA A 118 -24.84 -8.12 -4.19
N GLY A 119 -25.36 -6.91 -3.92
CA GLY A 119 -25.39 -5.80 -4.88
C GLY A 119 -24.09 -5.00 -4.98
N PHE A 120 -23.10 -5.25 -4.12
CA PHE A 120 -21.86 -4.48 -4.10
C PHE A 120 -20.97 -4.80 -5.31
N ARG A 121 -20.49 -3.75 -5.97
CA ARG A 121 -19.50 -3.79 -7.05
C ARG A 121 -18.61 -2.57 -7.02
N HIS A 122 -17.31 -2.79 -7.06
CA HIS A 122 -16.30 -1.76 -7.29
C HIS A 122 -15.27 -2.27 -8.30
N ARG A 123 -15.40 -1.83 -9.56
CA ARG A 123 -14.59 -2.31 -10.68
C ARG A 123 -14.66 -3.84 -10.80
N PHE A 124 -13.58 -4.56 -10.54
CA PHE A 124 -13.53 -6.03 -10.56
C PHE A 124 -13.76 -6.66 -9.18
N THR A 125 -13.95 -5.88 -8.12
CA THR A 125 -14.26 -6.40 -6.78
C THR A 125 -15.76 -6.50 -6.58
N SER A 126 -16.20 -7.69 -6.19
CA SER A 126 -17.57 -8.06 -5.90
C SER A 126 -17.86 -8.00 -4.40
N GLY A 127 -19.15 -8.04 -4.05
CA GLY A 127 -19.58 -8.22 -2.67
C GLY A 127 -19.07 -9.51 -2.04
N ASN A 128 -18.92 -10.58 -2.82
CA ASN A 128 -18.34 -11.83 -2.34
C ASN A 128 -16.87 -11.65 -1.95
N ASP A 129 -16.08 -10.92 -2.73
CA ASP A 129 -14.68 -10.67 -2.39
C ASP A 129 -14.52 -9.88 -1.09
N ILE A 130 -15.44 -8.94 -0.83
CA ILE A 130 -15.48 -8.21 0.44
C ILE A 130 -15.97 -9.11 1.58
N ALA A 131 -16.98 -9.95 1.35
CA ALA A 131 -17.43 -10.92 2.33
C ALA A 131 -16.30 -11.88 2.73
N ASP A 132 -15.55 -12.40 1.75
CA ASP A 132 -14.38 -13.26 1.98
C ASP A 132 -13.33 -12.55 2.86
N LEU A 133 -13.04 -11.27 2.58
CA LEU A 133 -12.13 -10.46 3.40
C LEU A 133 -12.65 -10.27 4.83
N LEU A 134 -13.93 -9.96 4.99
CA LEU A 134 -14.53 -9.74 6.31
C LEU A 134 -14.58 -11.04 7.13
N GLU A 135 -14.84 -12.18 6.50
CA GLU A 135 -14.86 -13.51 7.14
C GLU A 135 -13.47 -13.90 7.67
N VAL A 136 -12.40 -13.69 6.91
CA VAL A 136 -11.04 -13.97 7.41
C VAL A 136 -10.62 -13.01 8.53
N LEU A 137 -11.03 -11.74 8.46
CA LEU A 137 -10.81 -10.78 9.54
C LEU A 137 -11.59 -11.17 10.79
N HIS A 138 -12.84 -11.59 10.65
CA HIS A 138 -13.67 -12.09 11.75
C HIS A 138 -13.01 -13.26 12.49
N ALA A 139 -12.41 -14.20 11.76
CA ALA A 139 -11.71 -15.33 12.36
C ALA A 139 -10.42 -14.95 13.09
N ARG A 140 -9.73 -13.88 12.67
CA ARG A 140 -8.39 -13.53 13.18
C ARG A 140 -8.39 -12.42 14.23
N LEU A 141 -9.25 -11.42 14.11
CA LEU A 141 -9.24 -10.25 15.00
C LEU A 141 -9.48 -10.57 16.47
N PRO A 142 -10.41 -11.47 16.87
CA PRO A 142 -10.60 -11.80 18.29
C PRO A 142 -9.36 -12.42 18.94
N GLN A 143 -8.56 -13.16 18.18
CA GLN A 143 -7.33 -13.81 18.66
C GLN A 143 -6.14 -12.85 18.68
N ALA A 144 -6.04 -11.98 17.67
CA ALA A 144 -4.96 -11.02 17.53
C ALA A 144 -5.17 -9.73 18.35
N GLY A 145 -6.40 -9.48 18.82
CA GLY A 145 -6.81 -8.25 19.50
C GLY A 145 -7.04 -7.07 18.56
N SER A 146 -6.17 -6.88 17.56
CA SER A 146 -6.28 -5.80 16.57
C SER A 146 -5.62 -6.18 15.23
N LEU A 147 -5.77 -5.35 14.19
CA LEU A 147 -5.00 -5.51 12.95
C LEU A 147 -3.51 -5.25 13.20
N GLN A 148 -3.16 -4.31 14.09
CA GLN A 148 -1.76 -4.12 14.49
C GLN A 148 -1.22 -5.41 15.11
N GLY A 149 -1.94 -6.02 16.06
CA GLY A 149 -1.52 -7.27 16.69
C GLY A 149 -1.33 -8.39 15.67
N LEU A 150 -2.24 -8.50 14.70
CA LEU A 150 -2.13 -9.47 13.61
C LEU A 150 -0.89 -9.21 12.75
N PHE A 151 -0.65 -7.96 12.33
CA PHE A 151 0.51 -7.60 11.52
C PHE A 151 1.82 -7.83 12.27
N MET A 152 1.88 -7.41 13.53
CA MET A 152 3.06 -7.55 14.38
C MET A 152 3.43 -9.01 14.67
N SER A 153 2.49 -9.96 14.57
CA SER A 153 2.80 -11.40 14.68
C SER A 153 3.70 -11.91 13.56
N GLY A 154 3.74 -11.22 12.42
CA GLY A 154 4.61 -11.52 11.29
C GLY A 154 5.80 -10.58 11.13
N TYR A 155 5.88 -9.49 11.89
CA TYR A 155 6.91 -8.46 11.76
C TYR A 155 8.12 -8.74 12.66
N ASP A 156 9.30 -8.80 12.05
CA ASP A 156 10.57 -8.90 12.77
C ASP A 156 11.15 -7.50 12.98
N ARG A 157 11.17 -7.05 14.24
CA ARG A 157 11.68 -5.74 14.63
C ARG A 157 13.19 -5.58 14.36
N SER A 158 13.93 -6.68 14.25
CA SER A 158 15.38 -6.64 14.03
C SER A 158 15.76 -6.39 12.58
N SER A 159 14.91 -6.75 11.61
CA SER A 159 15.22 -6.66 10.18
C SER A 159 14.74 -5.37 9.53
N CYS A 160 13.73 -4.69 10.11
CA CYS A 160 13.06 -3.53 9.50
C CYS A 160 12.48 -3.83 8.10
N ASP A 161 12.35 -5.11 7.73
CA ASP A 161 11.84 -5.55 6.43
C ASP A 161 10.31 -5.62 6.45
N ILE A 162 9.70 -4.49 6.14
CA ILE A 162 8.24 -4.37 6.14
C ILE A 162 7.58 -5.20 5.03
N LEU A 163 8.29 -5.49 3.93
CA LEU A 163 7.74 -6.24 2.80
C LEU A 163 7.49 -7.70 3.18
N VAL A 164 8.43 -8.32 3.89
CA VAL A 164 8.25 -9.67 4.44
C VAL A 164 7.07 -9.72 5.42
N ALA A 165 6.86 -8.68 6.22
CA ALA A 165 5.72 -8.60 7.12
C ALA A 165 4.38 -8.44 6.39
N ILE A 166 4.34 -7.66 5.29
CA ILE A 166 3.17 -7.59 4.41
C ILE A 166 2.85 -8.97 3.82
N ASP A 167 3.86 -9.69 3.31
CA ASP A 167 3.67 -11.06 2.79
C ASP A 167 3.08 -11.98 3.85
N ARG A 168 3.67 -12.00 5.06
CA ARG A 168 3.17 -12.83 6.18
C ARG A 168 1.77 -12.46 6.61
N PHE A 169 1.45 -11.16 6.68
CA PHE A 169 0.12 -10.68 7.02
C PHE A 169 -0.94 -11.14 6.00
N CYS A 170 -0.67 -10.94 4.71
CA CYS A 170 -1.56 -11.38 3.64
C CYS A 170 -1.69 -12.90 3.61
N GLN A 171 -0.58 -13.63 3.71
CA GLN A 171 -0.58 -15.10 3.69
C GLN A 171 -1.39 -15.67 4.87
N ALA A 172 -1.25 -15.12 6.08
CA ALA A 172 -2.05 -15.56 7.22
C ALA A 172 -3.56 -15.41 6.99
N LEU A 173 -4.00 -14.34 6.32
CA LEU A 173 -5.41 -14.16 5.95
C LEU A 173 -5.86 -15.11 4.85
N LEU A 174 -5.02 -15.36 3.84
CA LEU A 174 -5.30 -16.31 2.75
C LEU A 174 -5.33 -17.76 3.22
N ASP A 175 -4.47 -18.13 4.18
CA ASP A 175 -4.47 -19.44 4.83
C ASP A 175 -5.72 -19.62 5.69
N THR A 176 -6.13 -18.56 6.39
CA THR A 176 -7.39 -18.55 7.15
C THR A 176 -8.58 -18.83 6.23
N TYR A 177 -8.65 -18.19 5.06
CA TYR A 177 -9.70 -18.50 4.08
C TYR A 177 -9.67 -19.97 3.68
N THR A 178 -8.49 -20.51 3.37
CA THR A 178 -8.34 -21.91 2.95
C THR A 178 -8.83 -22.87 4.04
N HIS A 179 -8.52 -22.58 5.30
CA HIS A 179 -8.98 -23.36 6.44
C HIS A 179 -10.50 -23.28 6.64
N LEU A 180 -11.10 -22.09 6.52
CA LEU A 180 -12.55 -21.90 6.70
C LEU A 180 -13.39 -22.53 5.60
N HIS A 181 -12.92 -22.48 4.35
CA HIS A 181 -13.71 -22.87 3.18
C HIS A 181 -13.26 -24.18 2.53
N GLY A 182 -12.13 -24.77 2.96
CA GLY A 182 -11.57 -25.98 2.35
C GLY A 182 -11.16 -25.80 0.88
N ALA A 183 -10.97 -24.55 0.43
CA ALA A 183 -10.73 -24.20 -0.96
C ALA A 183 -9.73 -23.05 -1.09
N SER A 184 -9.06 -22.97 -2.24
CA SER A 184 -8.14 -21.86 -2.52
C SER A 184 -8.90 -20.52 -2.60
N PRO A 185 -8.34 -19.43 -2.05
CA PRO A 185 -8.88 -18.07 -2.20
C PRO A 185 -9.08 -17.68 -3.66
N GLY A 186 -10.26 -17.09 -3.93
CA GLY A 186 -10.59 -16.54 -5.23
C GLY A 186 -9.67 -15.39 -5.65
N LYS A 187 -9.71 -15.05 -6.95
CA LYS A 187 -8.86 -13.98 -7.53
C LYS A 187 -9.14 -12.61 -6.88
N GLY A 188 -10.38 -12.33 -6.49
CA GLY A 188 -10.71 -11.03 -5.91
C GLY A 188 -10.17 -10.84 -4.49
N LEU A 189 -10.26 -11.84 -3.61
CA LEU A 189 -9.61 -11.77 -2.30
C LEU A 189 -8.08 -11.62 -2.43
N ARG A 190 -7.44 -12.41 -3.32
CA ARG A 190 -5.99 -12.27 -3.61
C ARG A 190 -5.64 -10.90 -4.20
N TYR A 191 -6.56 -10.29 -4.95
CA TYR A 191 -6.37 -8.94 -5.44
C TYR A 191 -6.44 -7.91 -4.30
N LEU A 192 -7.36 -8.05 -3.35
CA LEU A 192 -7.43 -7.16 -2.18
C LEU A 192 -6.18 -7.30 -1.30
N LEU A 193 -5.69 -8.53 -1.13
CA LEU A 193 -4.51 -8.90 -0.36
C LEU A 193 -3.28 -9.10 -1.28
N ALA A 194 -2.95 -8.08 -2.08
CA ALA A 194 -1.81 -8.14 -2.98
C ALA A 194 -0.48 -8.24 -2.21
N MET A 195 0.35 -9.21 -2.60
CA MET A 195 1.57 -9.59 -1.89
C MET A 195 2.85 -9.16 -2.63
N PRO A 196 3.91 -8.72 -1.93
CA PRO A 196 5.19 -8.41 -2.56
C PRO A 196 5.77 -9.61 -3.32
N SER A 197 5.68 -10.81 -2.76
CA SER A 197 6.09 -12.07 -3.39
C SER A 197 5.39 -12.38 -4.72
N SER A 198 4.25 -11.74 -5.00
CA SER A 198 3.55 -11.84 -6.29
C SER A 198 4.01 -10.82 -7.35
N GLY A 199 5.08 -10.06 -7.06
CA GLY A 199 5.61 -9.00 -7.92
C GLY A 199 4.83 -7.67 -7.83
N SER A 200 3.87 -7.57 -6.90
CA SER A 200 3.11 -6.33 -6.70
C SER A 200 3.94 -5.29 -5.97
N GLY A 201 3.94 -4.04 -6.45
CA GLY A 201 4.48 -2.90 -5.69
C GLY A 201 3.72 -2.58 -4.38
N CYS A 202 2.64 -3.31 -4.08
CA CYS A 202 1.89 -3.26 -2.83
C CYS A 202 1.44 -1.86 -2.39
N LYS A 203 1.27 -0.93 -3.34
CA LYS A 203 0.87 0.47 -3.09
C LYS A 203 -0.21 0.59 -2.02
N ARG A 204 -1.28 -0.19 -2.13
CA ARG A 204 -2.43 -0.12 -1.21
C ARG A 204 -2.04 -0.45 0.23
N LEU A 205 -1.28 -1.52 0.46
CA LEU A 205 -0.84 -1.89 1.81
C LEU A 205 0.28 -0.97 2.32
N ASN A 206 1.18 -0.50 1.45
CA ASN A 206 2.15 0.53 1.81
C ASN A 206 1.46 1.83 2.24
N MET A 207 0.37 2.22 1.57
CA MET A 207 -0.43 3.38 1.91
C MET A 207 -1.16 3.19 3.25
N PHE A 208 -1.75 2.01 3.47
CA PHE A 208 -2.34 1.65 4.75
C PHE A 208 -1.32 1.74 5.89
N LEU A 209 -0.15 1.14 5.73
CA LEU A 209 0.92 1.16 6.72
C LEU A 209 1.41 2.58 7.00
N ARG A 210 1.55 3.41 5.96
CA ARG A 210 1.86 4.83 6.14
C ARG A 210 0.86 5.51 7.06
N TRP A 211 -0.44 5.35 6.79
CA TRP A 211 -1.50 5.96 7.59
C TRP A 211 -1.47 5.49 9.04
N MET A 212 -1.19 4.21 9.28
CA MET A 212 -1.20 3.63 10.62
C MET A 212 0.07 3.96 11.41
N VAL A 213 1.24 3.96 10.77
CA VAL A 213 2.54 4.07 11.46
C VAL A 213 3.02 5.51 11.60
N ARG A 214 2.86 6.35 10.58
CA ARG A 214 3.29 7.76 10.65
C ARG A 214 2.31 8.59 11.46
N ASP A 215 2.85 9.43 12.32
CA ASP A 215 2.12 10.36 13.18
C ASP A 215 2.43 11.80 12.76
N ASP A 216 1.53 12.41 11.99
CA ASP A 216 1.67 13.80 11.57
C ASP A 216 0.30 14.48 11.34
N GLN A 217 0.30 15.62 10.64
CA GLN A 217 -0.93 16.35 10.34
C GLN A 217 -1.85 15.66 9.33
N VAL A 218 -1.48 14.51 8.76
CA VAL A 218 -2.30 13.76 7.81
C VAL A 218 -2.49 12.32 8.28
N ASP A 219 -1.42 11.62 8.60
CA ASP A 219 -1.46 10.21 9.00
C ASP A 219 -1.88 10.07 10.48
N THR A 220 -2.39 8.90 10.87
CA THR A 220 -3.07 8.70 12.17
C THR A 220 -2.13 8.31 13.32
N GLY A 221 -0.97 7.73 13.03
CA GLY A 221 0.02 7.36 14.04
C GLY A 221 -0.41 6.30 15.04
N LEU A 222 -1.45 5.51 14.72
CA LEU A 222 -2.06 4.52 15.63
C LEU A 222 -1.11 3.38 15.99
N TRP A 223 -0.38 2.84 15.02
CA TRP A 223 0.47 1.69 15.21
C TRP A 223 1.80 2.11 15.83
N LYS A 224 2.17 1.43 16.92
CA LYS A 224 3.43 1.61 17.64
C LYS A 224 4.35 0.40 17.45
N GLY A 225 5.66 0.62 17.52
CA GLY A 225 6.67 -0.45 17.42
C GLY A 225 7.07 -0.82 15.98
N ILE A 226 6.69 -0.01 15.00
CA ILE A 226 7.24 0.02 13.64
C ILE A 226 7.73 1.45 13.41
N GLU A 227 8.97 1.62 12.98
CA GLU A 227 9.53 2.94 12.68
C GLU A 227 9.15 3.40 11.26
N PRO A 228 8.85 4.70 11.04
CA PRO A 228 8.60 5.22 9.69
C PRO A 228 9.72 4.94 8.70
N SER A 229 10.98 4.84 9.17
CA SER A 229 12.16 4.52 8.36
C SER A 229 12.09 3.14 7.67
N CYS A 230 11.29 2.22 8.22
CA CYS A 230 11.04 0.88 7.67
C CYS A 230 9.98 0.86 6.56
N LEU A 231 9.22 1.94 6.39
CA LEU A 231 8.11 1.98 5.44
C LEU A 231 8.59 2.09 3.99
N ILE A 232 7.75 1.61 3.08
CA ILE A 232 7.95 1.70 1.62
C ILE A 232 6.97 2.73 1.06
N VAL A 233 7.45 3.58 0.14
CA VAL A 233 6.62 4.60 -0.51
C VAL A 233 5.50 3.93 -1.31
N PRO A 234 4.22 4.32 -1.12
CA PRO A 234 3.13 3.77 -1.89
C PRO A 234 3.07 4.38 -3.30
N ILE A 235 3.91 3.86 -4.20
CA ILE A 235 4.00 4.38 -5.57
C ILE A 235 2.67 4.17 -6.32
N ASP A 236 2.04 5.27 -6.68
CA ASP A 236 0.93 5.28 -7.62
C ASP A 236 1.26 6.05 -8.91
N THR A 237 0.27 6.22 -9.78
CA THR A 237 0.48 6.89 -11.06
C THR A 237 0.93 8.35 -10.90
N HIS A 238 0.48 9.05 -9.85
CA HIS A 238 0.89 10.43 -9.58
C HIS A 238 2.31 10.47 -9.02
N ILE A 239 2.61 9.65 -8.00
CA ILE A 239 3.94 9.56 -7.40
C ILE A 239 4.98 9.12 -8.42
N ASN A 240 4.70 8.05 -9.18
CA ASN A 240 5.61 7.55 -10.20
C ASN A 240 5.96 8.65 -11.20
N ARG A 241 4.94 9.32 -11.73
CA ARG A 241 5.11 10.39 -12.71
C ARG A 241 5.88 11.58 -12.15
N ILE A 242 5.56 12.05 -10.94
CA ILE A 242 6.26 13.19 -10.35
C ILE A 242 7.71 12.84 -10.06
N CYS A 243 7.97 11.64 -9.55
CA CYS A 243 9.34 11.17 -9.32
C CYS A 243 10.12 11.04 -10.64
N MET A 244 9.47 10.65 -11.74
CA MET A 244 10.10 10.72 -13.07
C MET A 244 10.42 12.16 -13.50
N LEU A 245 9.50 13.09 -13.31
CA LEU A 245 9.71 14.52 -13.61
C LEU A 245 10.80 15.16 -12.76
N LEU A 246 11.08 14.61 -11.57
CA LEU A 246 12.17 15.05 -10.68
C LEU A 246 13.48 14.27 -10.92
N GLY A 247 13.55 13.38 -11.91
CA GLY A 247 14.74 12.54 -12.17
C GLY A 247 15.01 11.46 -11.13
N MET A 248 14.05 11.21 -10.23
CA MET A 248 14.13 10.19 -9.18
C MET A 248 13.77 8.78 -9.66
N HIS A 249 13.21 8.64 -10.86
CA HIS A 249 12.82 7.36 -11.42
C HIS A 249 12.76 7.43 -12.95
N ALA A 250 12.97 6.32 -13.65
CA ALA A 250 12.85 6.27 -15.12
C ALA A 250 11.85 5.21 -15.63
N GLY A 251 11.35 4.34 -14.75
CA GLY A 251 10.47 3.23 -15.11
C GLY A 251 8.99 3.63 -15.24
N LYS A 252 8.30 2.92 -16.13
CA LYS A 252 6.83 3.03 -16.27
C LYS A 252 6.09 2.01 -15.40
N ALA A 253 6.73 0.89 -15.07
CA ALA A 253 6.13 -0.20 -14.30
C ALA A 253 6.36 0.02 -12.81
N VAL A 254 5.28 -0.07 -12.02
CA VAL A 254 5.34 0.01 -10.57
C VAL A 254 5.46 -1.40 -10.00
N THR A 255 6.71 -1.90 -9.93
CA THR A 255 7.04 -3.17 -9.29
C THR A 255 7.48 -2.95 -7.84
N VAL A 256 7.65 -4.04 -7.08
CA VAL A 256 8.20 -3.97 -5.72
C VAL A 256 9.63 -3.40 -5.72
N GLU A 257 10.45 -3.75 -6.71
CA GLU A 257 11.82 -3.25 -6.85
C GLU A 257 11.84 -1.75 -7.14
N ALA A 258 10.89 -1.26 -7.95
CA ALA A 258 10.72 0.18 -8.18
C ALA A 258 10.33 0.92 -6.89
N ALA A 259 9.44 0.33 -6.09
CA ALA A 259 9.02 0.87 -4.79
C ALA A 259 10.18 0.96 -3.79
N VAL A 260 10.96 -0.11 -3.64
CA VAL A 260 12.16 -0.14 -2.77
C VAL A 260 13.16 0.92 -3.22
N ARG A 261 13.52 0.93 -4.51
CA ARG A 261 14.52 1.85 -5.05
C ARG A 261 14.14 3.32 -4.88
N LEU A 262 12.86 3.66 -5.10
CA LEU A 262 12.41 5.02 -4.89
C LEU A 262 12.39 5.39 -3.41
N THR A 263 12.01 4.45 -2.54
CA THR A 263 12.09 4.62 -1.08
C THR A 263 13.53 4.89 -0.65
N ASP A 264 14.51 4.19 -1.21
CA ASP A 264 15.93 4.43 -0.91
C ASP A 264 16.37 5.86 -1.29
N ARG A 265 15.88 6.39 -2.41
CA ARG A 265 16.16 7.78 -2.80
C ARG A 265 15.54 8.79 -1.84
N PHE A 266 14.31 8.56 -1.40
CA PHE A 266 13.72 9.40 -0.35
C PHE A 266 14.44 9.23 0.99
N ARG A 267 14.96 8.04 1.30
CA ARG A 267 15.78 7.80 2.50
C ARG A 267 17.08 8.61 2.49
N MET A 268 17.66 8.87 1.32
CA MET A 268 18.80 9.78 1.19
C MET A 268 18.46 11.24 1.50
N ILE A 269 17.17 11.61 1.47
CA ILE A 269 16.67 12.96 1.80
C ILE A 269 16.19 13.03 3.26
N ARG A 270 15.43 12.02 3.68
CA ARG A 270 14.87 11.85 5.03
C ARG A 270 15.06 10.40 5.48
N PRO A 271 16.18 10.09 6.14
CA PRO A 271 16.49 8.73 6.58
C PRO A 271 15.49 8.16 7.60
N ASP A 272 14.96 9.04 8.44
CA ASP A 272 14.00 8.75 9.50
C ASP A 272 12.56 8.55 8.98
N ASP A 273 12.21 9.19 7.87
CA ASP A 273 10.86 9.16 7.30
C ASP A 273 10.87 9.21 5.75
N PRO A 274 11.25 8.12 5.07
CA PRO A 274 11.38 8.08 3.61
C PRO A 274 10.02 8.15 2.89
N VAL A 275 8.90 8.02 3.58
CA VAL A 275 7.56 8.10 2.98
C VAL A 275 6.85 9.43 3.23
N ARG A 276 7.54 10.38 3.89
CA ARG A 276 7.07 11.72 4.25
C ARG A 276 6.36 12.47 3.14
N TYR A 277 6.93 12.42 1.96
CA TYR A 277 6.52 13.28 0.85
C TYR A 277 5.35 12.70 0.05
N ASP A 278 4.93 11.47 0.31
CA ASP A 278 3.91 10.78 -0.49
C ASP A 278 2.61 11.59 -0.60
N PHE A 279 2.04 12.03 0.53
CA PHE A 279 0.78 12.77 0.50
C PHE A 279 0.93 14.08 -0.28
N ALA A 280 1.95 14.87 0.02
CA ALA A 280 2.18 16.16 -0.62
C ALA A 280 2.43 16.05 -2.13
N LEU A 281 3.24 15.07 -2.56
CA LEU A 281 3.50 14.83 -3.98
C LEU A 281 2.23 14.35 -4.70
N SER A 282 1.41 13.49 -4.08
CA SER A 282 0.12 13.11 -4.67
C SER A 282 -0.77 14.34 -4.93
N ARG A 283 -0.74 15.35 -4.04
CA ARG A 283 -1.52 16.59 -4.19
C ARG A 283 -1.05 17.46 -5.35
N VAL A 284 0.25 17.54 -5.62
CA VAL A 284 0.74 18.19 -6.86
C VAL A 284 0.15 17.50 -8.09
N GLY A 285 0.11 16.17 -8.08
CA GLY A 285 -0.43 15.37 -9.17
C GLY A 285 -1.94 15.54 -9.39
N ILE A 286 -2.70 15.75 -8.31
CA ILE A 286 -4.17 15.77 -8.31
C ILE A 286 -4.70 17.22 -8.40
N VAL A 287 -4.22 18.11 -7.53
CA VAL A 287 -4.71 19.49 -7.36
C VAL A 287 -4.17 20.40 -8.44
N GLU A 288 -2.86 20.35 -8.70
CA GLU A 288 -2.26 21.18 -9.75
C GLU A 288 -2.52 20.58 -11.14
N GLY A 289 -3.01 19.34 -11.20
CA GLY A 289 -3.42 18.67 -12.42
C GLY A 289 -2.26 18.39 -13.36
N CYS A 290 -1.08 18.09 -12.80
CA CYS A 290 0.08 17.69 -13.59
C CYS A 290 -0.31 16.53 -14.52
N THR A 291 -0.02 16.64 -15.81
CA THR A 291 -0.26 15.59 -16.82
C THR A 291 1.04 14.87 -17.20
N GLY A 292 2.20 15.39 -16.79
CA GLY A 292 3.52 14.95 -17.26
C GLY A 292 3.88 15.51 -18.65
N ARG A 293 3.13 16.49 -19.15
CA ARG A 293 3.41 17.19 -20.41
C ARG A 293 3.38 18.71 -20.18
N PRO A 294 4.16 19.50 -20.93
CA PRO A 294 4.13 20.95 -20.81
C PRO A 294 2.71 21.49 -21.04
N SER A 295 2.29 22.44 -20.21
CA SER A 295 1.00 23.11 -20.35
C SER A 295 1.04 24.49 -19.68
N ALA A 296 0.05 25.33 -19.94
CA ALA A 296 -0.08 26.63 -19.28
C ALA A 296 -0.14 26.55 -17.74
N ARG A 297 -0.49 25.39 -17.17
CA ARG A 297 -0.52 25.18 -15.72
C ARG A 297 0.88 25.06 -15.11
N CYS A 298 1.89 24.68 -15.90
CA CYS A 298 3.26 24.50 -15.43
C CYS A 298 3.87 25.79 -14.88
N ALA A 299 3.44 26.95 -15.36
CA ALA A 299 3.91 28.26 -14.88
C ALA A 299 3.62 28.52 -13.39
N ARG A 300 2.69 27.77 -12.78
CA ARG A 300 2.33 27.86 -11.35
C ARG A 300 2.51 26.53 -10.62
N CYS A 301 3.17 25.57 -11.25
CA CYS A 301 3.39 24.23 -10.69
C CYS A 301 4.38 24.32 -9.54
N GLY A 302 4.07 23.66 -8.43
CA GLY A 302 4.94 23.57 -7.26
C GLY A 302 6.30 22.95 -7.58
N LEU A 303 6.42 22.10 -8.60
CA LEU A 303 7.71 21.52 -9.01
C LEU A 303 8.66 22.55 -9.64
N GLY A 304 8.12 23.61 -10.25
CA GLY A 304 8.90 24.71 -10.85
C GLY A 304 10.08 24.24 -11.71
N GLN A 305 11.26 24.81 -11.44
CA GLN A 305 12.51 24.56 -12.15
C GLN A 305 13.07 23.12 -12.02
N PHE A 306 12.53 22.31 -11.10
CA PHE A 306 12.98 20.93 -10.91
C PHE A 306 12.24 19.95 -11.81
N CYS A 307 11.19 20.40 -12.50
CA CYS A 307 10.51 19.60 -13.50
C CYS A 307 11.41 19.47 -14.74
N LEU A 308 11.75 18.22 -15.11
CA LEU A 308 12.57 17.90 -16.29
C LEU A 308 11.83 18.07 -17.63
N VAL A 309 10.61 18.62 -17.62
CA VAL A 309 9.70 18.76 -18.76
C VAL A 309 9.15 20.17 -18.83
#